data_AF-A0A1G9EDT7-F1
#
_entry.id   AF-A0A1G9EDT7-F1
#
_cell.length_a   1.000
_cell.length_b   1.000
_cell.length_c   1.000
_cell.angle_alpha   90.00
_cell.angle_beta   90.00
_cell.angle_gamma   90.00
#
_symmetry.space_group_name_H-M   'P 1'
#
loop_
_entity.id
_entity.type
_entity.pdbx_description
1 polymer ?
#
loop_
_entity_poly.entity_id
_entity_poly.type
_entity_poly.pdbx_seq_one_letter_code
_entity_poly.pdbx_strand_id
1 'polypeptide(L)' 'MRWGWTCPRCNADVPVHRDGGSETFLWACPTDDCPSVGFGFKSRRRARIALREYREAYRNIYR' A
#
# COMPACT_ATOMS: atom_id res chain seq x y z
N MET A 1 7.92 2.48 -14.99
CA MET A 1 6.62 3.17 -14.82
C MET A 1 6.24 3.18 -13.35
N ARG A 2 6.18 4.35 -12.72
CA ARG A 2 5.70 4.56 -11.34
C ARG A 2 4.19 4.55 -11.37
N TRP A 3 3.53 3.49 -10.91
CA TRP A 3 2.07 3.32 -11.05
C TRP A 3 1.26 4.18 -10.04
N GLY A 4 1.81 5.28 -9.52
CA GLY A 4 1.08 6.28 -8.72
C GLY A 4 0.67 5.83 -7.31
N TRP A 5 1.08 4.64 -6.88
CA TRP A 5 0.72 4.07 -5.58
C TRP A 5 1.83 4.37 -4.58
N THR A 6 1.70 5.47 -3.84
CA THR A 6 2.77 5.98 -2.97
C THR A 6 2.38 5.97 -1.49
N CYS A 7 3.36 5.63 -0.64
CA CYS A 7 3.21 5.65 0.81
C CYS A 7 2.85 7.06 1.28
N PRO A 8 1.82 7.26 2.12
CA PRO A 8 1.50 8.59 2.64
C PRO A 8 2.54 9.16 3.59
N ARG A 9 3.33 8.31 4.26
CA ARG A 9 4.34 8.73 5.25
C ARG A 9 5.62 9.25 4.62
N CYS A 10 6.16 8.52 3.64
CA CYS A 10 7.46 8.84 3.04
C CYS A 10 7.42 9.12 1.53
N ASN A 11 6.23 9.06 0.90
CA ASN A 11 6.03 9.21 -0.56
C ASN A 11 6.79 8.22 -1.46
N ALA A 12 7.39 7.16 -0.90
CA ALA A 12 7.98 6.09 -1.68
C ALA A 12 6.92 5.37 -2.54
N ASP A 13 7.30 4.92 -3.73
CA ASP A 13 6.48 4.02 -4.54
C ASP A 13 6.33 2.69 -3.81
N VAL A 14 5.08 2.24 -3.63
CA VAL A 14 4.76 1.02 -2.90
C VAL A 14 4.33 -0.06 -3.90
N PRO A 15 5.12 -1.14 -4.05
CA PRO A 15 4.75 -2.24 -4.92
C PRO A 15 3.64 -3.09 -4.30
N VAL A 16 2.80 -3.66 -5.16
CA VAL A 16 1.78 -4.65 -4.77
C VAL A 16 2.22 -6.01 -5.27
N HIS A 17 2.28 -6.97 -4.35
CA HIS A 17 2.70 -8.34 -4.58
C HIS A 17 1.54 -9.31 -4.31
N ARG A 18 1.60 -10.50 -4.93
CA ARG A 18 0.82 -11.64 -4.48
C ARG A 18 1.50 -12.18 -3.23
N ASP A 19 0.72 -12.49 -2.21
CA ASP A 19 1.25 -13.19 -1.04
C ASP A 19 1.59 -14.63 -1.44
N GLY A 20 2.78 -15.11 -1.10
CA GLY A 20 3.18 -16.49 -1.42
C GLY A 20 2.54 -17.52 -0.49
N GLY A 21 2.16 -17.10 0.72
CA GLY A 21 1.56 -17.96 1.74
C GLY A 21 0.02 -17.94 1.76
N SER A 22 -0.60 -17.03 1.00
CA SER A 22 -2.05 -16.94 0.90
C SER A 22 -2.48 -16.59 -0.52
N GLU A 23 -3.68 -17.01 -0.93
CA GLU A 23 -4.29 -16.63 -2.21
C GLU A 23 -4.73 -15.15 -2.25
N THR A 24 -3.97 -14.27 -1.59
CA THR A 24 -4.25 -12.85 -1.44
C THR A 24 -3.12 -11.97 -1.97
N PHE A 25 -3.30 -10.67 -1.87
CA PHE A 25 -2.34 -9.65 -2.28
C PHE A 25 -1.99 -8.76 -1.09
N LEU A 26 -0.76 -8.24 -1.12
CA LEU A 26 -0.23 -7.34 -0.11
C LEU A 26 0.57 -6.20 -0.73
N TRP A 27 0.77 -5.16 0.05
CA TRP A 27 1.74 -4.11 -0.20
C TRP A 27 2.46 -3.77 1.11
N ALA A 28 3.75 -3.48 0.99
CA ALA A 28 4.59 -3.01 2.10
C ALA A 28 5.45 -1.88 1.58
N CYS A 29 5.55 -0.80 2.36
CA CYS A 29 6.43 0.31 2.00
C CYS A 29 7.88 -0.19 1.94
N PRO A 30 8.63 0.09 0.85
CA PRO A 30 10.00 -0.41 0.69
C PRO A 30 11.03 0.40 1.49
N THR A 31 10.63 1.53 2.09
CA THR A 31 11.50 2.31 2.96
C THR A 31 11.63 1.62 4.31
N ASP A 32 12.87 1.39 4.73
CA ASP A 32 13.19 0.86 6.06
C ASP A 32 12.50 1.67 7.16
N ASP A 33 12.08 0.98 8.23
CA ASP A 33 11.36 1.53 9.38
C ASP A 33 10.01 2.20 9.08
N CYS A 34 9.49 2.14 7.84
CA CYS A 34 8.16 2.64 7.54
C CYS A 34 7.10 1.57 7.89
N PRO A 35 6.19 1.83 8.86
CA PRO A 35 5.22 0.82 9.30
C PRO A 35 4.03 0.65 8.33
N SER A 36 4.07 1.29 7.15
CA SER A 36 2.95 1.27 6.21
C SER A 36 2.88 -0.07 5.48
N VAL A 37 1.94 -0.91 5.91
CA VAL A 37 1.67 -2.24 5.34
C VAL A 37 0.17 -2.46 5.18
N GLY A 38 -0.22 -3.22 4.15
CA GLY A 38 -1.58 -3.73 3.97
C GLY A 38 -1.57 -5.11 3.31
N PHE A 39 -2.40 -6.02 3.78
CA PHE A 39 -2.42 -7.42 3.35
C PHE A 39 -3.84 -8.00 3.36
N GLY A 40 -4.00 -9.23 2.83
CA GLY A 40 -5.29 -9.94 2.84
C GLY A 40 -6.25 -9.53 1.72
N PHE A 41 -5.78 -8.83 0.68
CA PHE A 41 -6.65 -8.36 -0.39
C PHE A 41 -6.95 -9.48 -1.39
N LYS A 42 -8.22 -9.69 -1.73
CA LYS A 42 -8.66 -10.72 -2.71
C LYS A 42 -8.17 -10.49 -4.14
N SER A 43 -7.64 -9.31 -4.46
CA SER A 43 -7.08 -9.02 -5.79
C SER A 43 -6.06 -7.88 -5.75
N ARG A 44 -5.16 -7.86 -6.75
CA ARG A 44 -4.20 -6.76 -6.96
C ARG A 44 -4.89 -5.39 -7.06
N ARG A 45 -6.06 -5.32 -7.69
CA ARG A 45 -6.84 -4.08 -7.82
C ARG A 45 -7.35 -3.60 -6.45
N ARG A 46 -7.85 -4.50 -5.60
CA ARG A 46 -8.30 -4.16 -4.25
C ARG A 46 -7.15 -3.66 -3.37
N ALA A 47 -5.99 -4.30 -3.46
CA ALA A 47 -4.78 -3.85 -2.76
C ALA A 47 -4.38 -2.42 -3.14
N ARG A 48 -4.42 -2.08 -4.43
CA ARG A 48 -4.16 -0.72 -4.94
C ARG A 48 -5.17 0.31 -4.44
N ILE A 49 -6.46 -0.02 -4.47
CA ILE A 49 -7.53 0.86 -3.95
C ILE A 49 -7.31 1.12 -2.46
N ALA A 50 -7.04 0.08 -1.66
CA ALA A 50 -6.80 0.21 -0.24
C ALA A 50 -5.59 1.10 0.09
N LEU A 51 -4.51 1.02 -0.71
CA LEU A 51 -3.36 1.92 -0.55
C LEU A 51 -3.71 3.38 -0.85
N ARG A 52 -4.60 3.64 -1.82
CA ARG A 52 -5.13 4.98 -2.10
C ARG A 52 -5.97 5.51 -0.94
N GLU A 53 -6.89 4.70 -0.46
CA GLU A 53 -7.77 5.02 0.67
C GLU A 53 -6.93 5.29 1.93
N TYR A 54 -5.89 4.48 2.18
CA TYR A 54 -4.94 4.71 3.26
C TYR A 54 -4.25 6.07 3.14
N ARG A 55 -3.83 6.46 1.93
CA ARG A 55 -3.22 7.78 1.69
C ARG A 55 -4.19 8.93 1.92
N GLU A 56 -5.44 8.80 1.49
CA GLU A 56 -6.49 9.78 1.70
C GLU A 56 -6.83 9.93 3.19
N ALA A 57 -7.01 8.81 3.91
CA ALA A 57 -7.26 8.79 5.34
C ALA A 57 -6.13 9.45 6.14
N TYR A 58 -4.87 9.12 5.81
CA TYR A 58 -3.70 9.74 6.46
C TYR A 58 -3.68 11.26 6.26
N ARG A 59 -3.94 11.74 5.04
CA ARG A 59 -4.01 13.18 4.76
C ARG A 59 -5.13 13.88 5.52
N ASN A 60 -6.26 13.22 5.76
CA ASN A 60 -7.37 13.81 6.51
C ASN A 60 -7.07 13.91 8.01
N ILE A 61 -6.27 13.02 8.58
CA ILE A 61 -5.89 13.05 10.01
C ILE A 61 -4.81 14.10 10.30
N TYR A 62 -3.85 14.26 9.39
CA TYR A 62 -2.68 15.13 9.59
C TYR A 62 -2.79 16.47 8.85
N ARG A 63 -4.00 16.89 8.47
CA ARG A 63 -4.30 18.21 7.94
C ARG A 63 -4.85 19.11 9.03
#